data_AF-A0A7S0FKP5-F1
#
_entry.id   AF-A0A7S0FKP5-F1
#
_cell.length_a   1.000
_cell.length_b   1.000
_cell.length_c   1.000
_cell.angle_alpha   90.00
_cell.angle_beta   90.00
_cell.angle_gamma   90.00
#
_symmetry.space_group_name_H-M   'P 1'
#
loop_
_entity.id
_entity.type
_entity.pdbx_description
1 polymer ?
#
loop_
_entity_poly.entity_id
_entity_poly.type
_entity_poly.pdbx_seq_one_letter_code
_entity_poly.pdbx_strand_id
1 'polypeptide(L)'
;ALYGVQAWGPADAVALLAALTPRLAALKEHVTGRHVGMALYGARLCEESPALRRFLTAVAEQLERCPEPLGSQSIGNALYSLQRCPHCKEVRAVLAALAPKVVACKEVLRPQEVGNALYGLQRCRDCPELRLLLAALAHQIARGEEALSAQELSNALYGLQSAGNGPEVRAVLRALAPRVRTCSEELNSQNI
;
A
#
# COMPACT_ATOMS: atom_id res chain seq x y z
N ALA A 1 5.37 -5.39 -17.33
CA ALA A 1 6.02 -4.22 -17.97
C ALA A 1 6.60 -3.23 -16.96
N LEU A 2 5.83 -2.77 -15.97
CA LEU A 2 6.28 -1.73 -15.01
C LEU A 2 7.36 -2.15 -13.99
N TYR A 3 7.66 -3.46 -13.85
CA TYR A 3 8.69 -3.93 -12.90
C TYR A 3 10.12 -3.49 -13.28
N GLY A 4 10.41 -3.29 -14.57
CA GLY A 4 11.75 -2.85 -15.04
C GLY A 4 12.02 -1.35 -14.88
N VAL A 5 10.99 -0.55 -14.63
CA VAL A 5 11.05 0.92 -14.52
C VAL A 5 11.82 1.37 -13.29
N GLN A 6 11.98 0.46 -12.34
CA GLN A 6 12.74 0.65 -11.11
C GLN A 6 14.23 0.92 -11.37
N ALA A 7 14.73 0.47 -12.53
CA ALA A 7 16.11 0.63 -12.95
C ALA A 7 16.34 1.88 -13.81
N TRP A 8 15.29 2.67 -14.09
CA TRP A 8 15.36 3.83 -14.98
C TRP A 8 15.38 5.15 -14.21
N GLY A 9 15.89 6.20 -14.85
CA GLY A 9 15.87 7.54 -14.30
C GLY A 9 14.43 8.06 -14.12
N PRO A 10 14.20 9.01 -13.19
CA PRO A 10 12.86 9.50 -12.87
C PRO A 10 12.10 10.11 -14.07
N ALA A 11 12.81 10.68 -15.05
CA ALA A 11 12.20 11.22 -16.26
C ALA A 11 11.60 10.13 -17.17
N ASP A 12 12.29 9.01 -17.35
CA ASP A 12 11.83 7.89 -18.18
C ASP A 12 10.63 7.18 -17.54
N ALA A 13 10.65 7.07 -16.21
CA ALA A 13 9.52 6.54 -15.45
C ALA A 13 8.26 7.41 -15.64
N VAL A 14 8.41 8.74 -15.58
CA VAL A 14 7.30 9.69 -15.82
C VAL A 14 6.77 9.60 -17.26
N ALA A 15 7.66 9.50 -18.26
CA ALA A 15 7.26 9.35 -19.66
C ALA A 15 6.48 8.05 -19.88
N LEU A 16 6.92 6.95 -19.26
CA LEU A 16 6.23 5.67 -19.34
C LEU A 16 4.89 5.70 -18.62
N LEU A 17 4.78 6.33 -17.44
CA LEU A 17 3.49 6.52 -16.77
C LEU A 17 2.52 7.29 -17.66
N ALA A 18 2.98 8.37 -18.30
CA ALA A 18 2.17 9.14 -19.23
C ALA A 18 1.66 8.30 -20.42
N ALA A 19 2.51 7.41 -20.95
CA ALA A 19 2.13 6.52 -22.05
C ALA A 19 1.20 5.37 -21.61
N LEU A 20 1.34 4.87 -20.39
CA LEU A 20 0.55 3.76 -19.86
C LEU A 20 -0.82 4.19 -19.33
N THR A 21 -0.94 5.41 -18.81
CA THR A 21 -2.19 5.94 -18.25
C THR A 21 -3.39 5.81 -19.21
N PRO A 22 -3.35 6.29 -20.47
CA PRO A 22 -4.49 6.17 -21.38
C PRO A 22 -4.79 4.71 -21.74
N ARG A 23 -3.76 3.85 -21.78
CA ARG A 23 -3.94 2.41 -22.02
C ARG A 23 -4.64 1.74 -20.86
N LEU A 24 -4.23 2.04 -19.61
CA LEU A 24 -4.87 1.56 -18.39
C LEU A 24 -6.33 2.01 -18.30
N ALA A 25 -6.62 3.28 -18.60
CA ALA A 25 -7.97 3.83 -18.61
C ALA A 25 -8.86 3.17 -19.69
N ALA A 26 -8.30 2.86 -20.86
CA ALA A 26 -9.00 2.22 -21.97
C ALA A 26 -9.20 0.71 -21.82
N LEU A 27 -8.64 0.07 -20.78
CA LEU A 27 -8.85 -1.36 -20.54
C LEU A 27 -10.34 -1.63 -20.25
N LYS A 28 -10.94 -2.43 -21.12
CA LYS A 28 -12.32 -2.93 -21.00
C LYS A 28 -12.38 -4.21 -20.17
N GLU A 29 -11.31 -5.00 -20.20
CA GLU A 29 -11.15 -6.21 -19.39
C GLU A 29 -10.73 -5.86 -17.96
N HIS A 30 -11.14 -6.67 -16.99
CA HIS A 30 -10.77 -6.48 -15.60
C HIS A 30 -9.26 -6.67 -15.42
N VAL A 31 -8.60 -5.65 -14.91
CA VAL A 31 -7.20 -5.76 -14.50
C VAL A 31 -7.17 -6.61 -13.23
N THR A 32 -6.53 -7.79 -13.30
CA THR A 32 -6.37 -8.63 -12.12
C THR A 32 -5.65 -7.86 -11.01
N GLY A 33 -5.93 -8.22 -9.76
CA GLY A 33 -5.30 -7.59 -8.61
C GLY A 33 -3.77 -7.56 -8.64
N ARG A 34 -3.18 -8.62 -9.20
CA ARG A 34 -1.75 -8.73 -9.44
C ARG A 34 -1.23 -7.68 -10.40
N HIS A 35 -1.94 -7.43 -11.51
CA HIS A 35 -1.55 -6.42 -12.49
C HIS A 35 -1.60 -5.01 -11.91
N VAL A 36 -2.62 -4.70 -11.09
CA VAL A 36 -2.69 -3.40 -10.39
C VAL A 36 -1.54 -3.24 -9.40
N GLY A 37 -1.29 -4.26 -8.57
CA GLY A 37 -0.18 -4.22 -7.60
C GLY A 37 1.18 -4.07 -8.28
N MET A 38 1.42 -4.75 -9.40
CA MET A 38 2.66 -4.60 -10.17
C MET A 38 2.79 -3.23 -10.84
N ALA A 39 1.67 -2.65 -11.30
CA ALA A 39 1.68 -1.34 -11.93
C ALA A 39 2.02 -0.24 -10.92
N LEU A 40 1.36 -0.27 -9.77
CA LEU A 40 1.66 0.56 -8.62
C LEU A 40 3.11 0.40 -8.18
N TYR A 41 3.58 -0.83 -7.95
CA TYR A 41 4.95 -1.08 -7.47
C TYR A 41 6.04 -0.56 -8.41
N GLY A 42 5.80 -0.56 -9.73
CA GLY A 42 6.71 0.04 -10.70
C GLY A 42 6.74 1.57 -10.67
N ALA A 43 5.63 2.20 -10.28
CA ALA A 43 5.54 3.66 -10.13
C ALA A 43 6.17 4.16 -8.81
N ARG A 44 6.58 3.27 -7.89
CA ARG A 44 7.01 3.65 -6.52
C ARG A 44 8.18 4.64 -6.45
N LEU A 45 9.00 4.71 -7.49
CA LEU A 45 10.16 5.61 -7.54
C LEU A 45 9.83 6.97 -8.16
N CYS A 46 8.64 7.12 -8.75
CA CYS A 46 8.23 8.36 -9.40
C CYS A 46 8.01 9.45 -8.35
N GLU A 47 8.57 10.63 -8.62
CA GLU A 47 8.29 11.83 -7.84
C GLU A 47 6.91 12.39 -8.20
N GLU A 48 6.43 13.31 -7.36
CA GLU A 48 5.16 13.97 -7.61
C GLU A 48 5.17 14.67 -8.96
N SER A 49 4.24 14.29 -9.83
CA SER A 49 4.07 14.89 -11.15
C SER A 49 2.61 14.80 -11.59
N PRO A 50 2.17 15.64 -12.54
CA PRO A 50 0.86 15.50 -13.16
C PRO A 50 0.63 14.12 -13.78
N ALA A 51 1.69 13.48 -14.29
CA ALA A 51 1.62 12.13 -14.84
C ALA A 51 1.32 11.08 -13.76
N LEU A 52 2.04 11.14 -12.62
CA LEU A 52 1.77 10.26 -11.48
C LEU A 52 0.34 10.44 -10.95
N ARG A 53 -0.13 11.68 -10.83
CA ARG A 53 -1.51 11.97 -10.39
C ARG A 53 -2.55 11.34 -11.32
N ARG A 54 -2.43 11.54 -12.64
CA ARG A 54 -3.34 10.91 -13.62
C ARG A 54 -3.28 9.38 -13.58
N PHE A 55 -2.08 8.83 -13.40
CA PHE A 55 -1.90 7.39 -13.24
C PHE A 55 -2.60 6.84 -12.00
N LEU A 56 -2.45 7.50 -10.84
CA LEU A 56 -3.13 7.11 -9.60
C LEU A 56 -4.66 7.17 -9.74
N THR A 57 -5.20 8.20 -10.40
CA THR A 57 -6.63 8.27 -10.72
C THR A 57 -7.08 7.07 -11.55
N ALA A 58 -6.37 6.76 -12.64
CA ALA A 58 -6.71 5.61 -13.49
C ALA A 58 -6.60 4.28 -12.73
N VAL A 59 -5.63 4.15 -11.81
CA VAL A 59 -5.52 2.96 -10.95
C VAL A 59 -6.71 2.84 -9.99
N ALA A 60 -7.13 3.93 -9.35
CA ALA A 60 -8.29 3.93 -8.45
C ALA A 60 -9.56 3.48 -9.18
N GLU A 61 -9.82 4.02 -10.37
CA GLU A 61 -10.95 3.61 -11.22
C GLU A 61 -10.90 2.12 -11.60
N GLN A 62 -9.71 1.59 -11.89
CA GLN A 62 -9.55 0.17 -12.21
C GLN A 62 -9.74 -0.74 -10.98
N LEU A 63 -9.31 -0.30 -9.80
CA LEU A 63 -9.55 -1.03 -8.54
C LEU A 63 -11.03 -1.10 -8.20
N GLU A 64 -11.78 -0.02 -8.43
CA GLU A 64 -13.23 0.03 -8.24
C GLU A 64 -13.97 -0.89 -9.22
N ARG A 65 -13.52 -0.95 -10.48
CA ARG A 65 -14.10 -1.81 -11.53
C ARG A 65 -13.70 -3.28 -11.42
N CYS A 66 -12.63 -3.60 -10.68
CA CYS A 66 -12.21 -4.98 -10.45
C CYS A 66 -13.20 -5.63 -9.47
N PRO A 67 -13.88 -6.74 -9.78
CA PRO A 67 -14.74 -7.41 -8.80
C PRO A 67 -13.96 -8.34 -7.87
N GLU A 68 -12.77 -8.77 -8.31
CA GLU A 68 -11.97 -9.77 -7.62
C GLU A 68 -11.31 -9.20 -6.35
N PRO A 69 -11.12 -10.02 -5.30
CA PRO A 69 -10.28 -9.65 -4.17
C PRO A 69 -8.80 -9.58 -4.59
N LEU A 70 -8.03 -8.75 -3.90
CA LEU A 70 -6.57 -8.75 -4.04
C LEU A 70 -5.98 -9.84 -3.14
N GLY A 71 -4.95 -10.55 -3.64
CA GLY A 71 -4.11 -11.41 -2.79
C GLY A 71 -3.23 -10.58 -1.86
N SER A 72 -2.70 -11.20 -0.80
CA SER A 72 -1.94 -10.50 0.26
C SER A 72 -0.74 -9.75 -0.29
N GLN A 73 0.06 -10.41 -1.15
CA GLN A 73 1.22 -9.81 -1.80
C GLN A 73 0.85 -8.60 -2.67
N SER A 74 -0.30 -8.66 -3.35
CA SER A 74 -0.77 -7.56 -4.19
C SER A 74 -1.16 -6.34 -3.35
N ILE A 75 -1.78 -6.56 -2.18
CA ILE A 75 -2.08 -5.50 -1.21
C ILE A 75 -0.80 -4.85 -0.70
N GLY A 76 0.16 -5.67 -0.23
CA GLY A 76 1.44 -5.16 0.27
C GLY A 76 2.17 -4.32 -0.77
N ASN A 77 2.28 -4.81 -2.00
CA ASN A 77 2.94 -4.08 -3.10
C ASN A 77 2.18 -2.81 -3.52
N ALA A 78 0.85 -2.88 -3.59
CA ALA A 78 0.01 -1.73 -3.96
C ALA A 78 0.18 -0.59 -2.96
N LEU A 79 0.10 -0.88 -1.66
CA LEU A 79 0.27 0.13 -0.62
C LEU A 79 1.70 0.63 -0.53
N TYR A 80 2.70 -0.27 -0.60
CA TYR A 80 4.11 0.13 -0.60
C TYR A 80 4.47 1.11 -1.72
N SER A 81 3.80 1.01 -2.88
CA SER A 81 4.02 1.95 -3.97
C SER A 81 3.75 3.41 -3.61
N LEU A 82 2.90 3.64 -2.61
CA LEU A 82 2.49 4.96 -2.17
C LEU A 82 3.53 5.63 -1.26
N GLN A 83 4.61 4.93 -0.88
CA GLN A 83 5.61 5.40 0.09
C GLN A 83 6.24 6.77 -0.25
N ARG A 84 6.32 7.13 -1.54
CA ARG A 84 6.84 8.44 -1.99
C ARG A 84 5.73 9.42 -2.38
N CYS A 85 4.49 8.96 -2.48
CA CYS A 85 3.37 9.81 -2.90
C CYS A 85 3.00 10.81 -1.79
N PRO A 86 2.81 12.09 -2.11
CA PRO A 86 2.33 13.07 -1.15
C PRO A 86 0.85 12.80 -0.80
N HIS A 87 0.40 13.30 0.35
CA HIS A 87 -1.00 13.24 0.71
C HIS A 87 -1.83 14.15 -0.21
N CYS A 88 -2.53 13.55 -1.19
CA CYS A 88 -3.38 14.24 -2.15
C CYS A 88 -4.68 13.48 -2.43
N LYS A 89 -5.61 14.10 -3.17
CA LYS A 89 -6.90 13.51 -3.52
C LYS A 89 -6.76 12.21 -4.31
N GLU A 90 -5.75 12.09 -5.17
CA GLU A 90 -5.52 10.90 -6.00
C GLU A 90 -5.04 9.72 -5.14
N VAL A 91 -4.17 9.96 -4.16
CA VAL A 91 -3.80 8.94 -3.17
C VAL A 91 -5.02 8.53 -2.36
N ARG A 92 -5.83 9.49 -1.87
CA ARG A 92 -7.06 9.20 -1.12
C ARG A 92 -8.04 8.30 -1.91
N ALA A 93 -8.18 8.54 -3.21
CA ALA A 93 -8.99 7.68 -4.10
C ALA A 93 -8.44 6.25 -4.15
N VAL A 94 -7.13 6.08 -4.27
CA VAL A 94 -6.49 4.75 -4.22
C VAL A 94 -6.71 4.07 -2.87
N LEU A 95 -6.58 4.79 -1.75
CA LEU A 95 -6.86 4.23 -0.41
C LEU A 95 -8.31 3.76 -0.28
N ALA A 96 -9.27 4.57 -0.75
CA ALA A 96 -10.69 4.24 -0.74
C ALA A 96 -10.99 2.99 -1.58
N ALA A 97 -10.39 2.88 -2.77
CA ALA A 97 -10.57 1.73 -3.65
C ALA A 97 -9.88 0.46 -3.11
N LEU A 98 -8.77 0.58 -2.39
CA LEU A 98 -8.06 -0.55 -1.77
C LEU A 98 -8.74 -1.05 -0.49
N ALA A 99 -9.38 -0.20 0.31
CA ALA A 99 -10.02 -0.60 1.56
C ALA A 99 -10.97 -1.82 1.42
N PRO A 100 -11.97 -1.84 0.51
CA PRO A 100 -12.84 -3.01 0.34
C PRO A 100 -12.07 -4.24 -0.18
N LYS A 101 -10.96 -4.04 -0.90
CA LYS A 101 -10.10 -5.14 -1.36
C LYS A 101 -9.32 -5.80 -0.23
N VAL A 102 -8.84 -5.01 0.71
CA VAL A 102 -8.20 -5.52 1.93
C VAL A 102 -9.21 -6.29 2.78
N VAL A 103 -10.44 -5.79 2.91
CA VAL A 103 -11.52 -6.53 3.60
C VAL A 103 -11.80 -7.87 2.93
N ALA A 104 -11.92 -7.89 1.60
CA ALA A 104 -12.22 -9.10 0.84
C ALA A 104 -11.05 -10.08 0.69
N CYS A 105 -9.83 -9.71 1.12
CA CYS A 105 -8.65 -10.56 1.04
C CYS A 105 -8.84 -11.83 1.88
N LYS A 106 -8.77 -12.98 1.21
CA LYS A 106 -8.90 -14.29 1.85
C LYS A 106 -7.59 -14.78 2.44
N GLU A 107 -6.48 -14.36 1.86
CA GLU A 107 -5.11 -14.70 2.28
C GLU A 107 -4.72 -13.94 3.55
N VAL A 108 -3.93 -14.57 4.40
CA VAL A 108 -3.29 -13.90 5.54
C VAL A 108 -2.15 -13.03 5.04
N LEU A 109 -2.02 -11.81 5.56
CA LEU A 109 -0.87 -10.95 5.28
C LEU A 109 0.33 -11.47 6.09
N ARG A 110 1.37 -11.92 5.37
CA ARG A 110 2.63 -12.32 5.98
C ARG A 110 3.34 -11.08 6.53
N PRO A 111 4.30 -11.25 7.44
CA PRO A 111 5.05 -10.16 8.06
C PRO A 111 5.52 -9.09 7.06
N GLN A 112 6.07 -9.54 5.92
CA GLN A 112 6.59 -8.66 4.88
C GLN A 112 5.48 -7.80 4.27
N GLU A 113 4.31 -8.37 3.97
CA GLU A 113 3.20 -7.59 3.42
C GLU A 113 2.64 -6.59 4.43
N VAL A 114 2.62 -6.91 5.72
CA VAL A 114 2.22 -5.97 6.78
C VAL A 114 3.19 -4.80 6.86
N GLY A 115 4.49 -5.08 6.94
CA GLY A 115 5.51 -4.04 6.98
C GLY A 115 5.45 -3.14 5.75
N ASN A 116 5.37 -3.74 4.55
CA ASN A 116 5.27 -3.00 3.28
C ASN A 116 3.99 -2.17 3.19
N ALA A 117 2.84 -2.74 3.58
CA ALA A 117 1.56 -2.06 3.52
C ALA A 117 1.55 -0.80 4.38
N LEU A 118 2.02 -0.92 5.63
CA LEU A 118 2.05 0.21 6.56
C LEU A 118 3.12 1.23 6.18
N TYR A 119 4.32 0.79 5.78
CA TYR A 119 5.38 1.70 5.34
C TYR A 119 4.97 2.57 4.13
N GLY A 120 4.17 2.01 3.22
CA GLY A 120 3.57 2.73 2.11
C GLY A 120 2.72 3.94 2.53
N LEU A 121 2.18 3.93 3.75
CA LEU A 121 1.32 4.97 4.30
C LEU A 121 2.08 6.08 5.05
N GLN A 122 3.41 6.04 5.10
CA GLN A 122 4.27 6.96 5.88
C GLN A 122 4.02 8.46 5.65
N ARG A 123 3.51 8.84 4.47
CA ARG A 123 3.19 10.22 4.05
C ARG A 123 1.69 10.51 4.05
N CYS A 124 0.84 9.52 4.31
CA CYS A 124 -0.60 9.67 4.37
C CYS A 124 -1.00 10.28 5.71
N ARG A 125 -1.73 11.41 5.65
CA ARG A 125 -2.30 12.06 6.83
C ARG A 125 -3.71 11.53 7.12
N ASP A 126 -4.15 11.73 8.35
CA ASP A 126 -5.48 11.35 8.81
C ASP A 126 -6.59 11.88 7.88
N CYS A 127 -7.36 10.96 7.31
CA CYS A 127 -8.52 11.22 6.47
C CYS A 127 -9.48 10.03 6.51
N PRO A 128 -10.77 10.20 6.12
CA PRO A 128 -11.75 9.10 6.16
C PRO A 128 -11.29 7.85 5.39
N GLU A 129 -10.67 8.02 4.22
CA GLU A 129 -10.22 6.91 3.38
C GLU A 129 -9.06 6.13 4.02
N LEU A 130 -8.12 6.85 4.67
CA LEU A 130 -7.04 6.22 5.42
C LEU A 130 -7.58 5.45 6.63
N ARG A 131 -8.54 6.01 7.37
CA ARG A 131 -9.17 5.32 8.51
C ARG A 131 -9.85 4.03 8.08
N LEU A 132 -10.64 4.05 7.00
CA LEU A 132 -11.27 2.85 6.44
C LEU A 132 -10.23 1.77 6.09
N LEU A 133 -9.14 2.16 5.42
CA LEU A 133 -8.07 1.24 5.08
C LEU A 133 -7.35 0.69 6.31
N LEU A 134 -7.05 1.53 7.31
CA LEU A 134 -6.39 1.11 8.56
C LEU A 134 -7.27 0.16 9.36
N ALA A 135 -8.59 0.38 9.40
CA ALA A 135 -9.52 -0.55 10.03
C ALA A 135 -9.51 -1.92 9.32
N ALA A 136 -9.50 -1.94 7.99
CA ALA A 136 -9.39 -3.16 7.20
C ALA A 136 -8.06 -3.88 7.44
N LEU A 137 -6.95 -3.13 7.47
CA LEU A 137 -5.61 -3.68 7.75
C LEU A 137 -5.53 -4.22 9.19
N ALA A 138 -6.07 -3.53 10.19
CA ALA A 138 -6.07 -4.02 11.58
C ALA A 138 -6.74 -5.40 11.68
N HIS A 139 -7.90 -5.56 11.04
CA HIS A 139 -8.59 -6.86 10.97
C HIS A 139 -7.72 -7.93 10.29
N GLN A 140 -7.09 -7.61 9.15
CA GLN A 140 -6.25 -8.55 8.42
C GLN A 140 -4.94 -8.91 9.17
N ILE A 141 -4.33 -7.95 9.85
CA ILE A 141 -3.11 -8.16 10.67
C ILE A 141 -3.43 -9.10 11.84
N ALA A 142 -4.59 -8.92 12.48
CA ALA A 142 -5.02 -9.75 13.61
C ALA A 142 -5.29 -11.22 13.23
N ARG A 143 -5.50 -11.53 11.96
CA ARG A 143 -5.64 -12.91 11.46
C ARG A 143 -4.31 -13.65 11.32
N GLY A 144 -3.18 -12.94 11.34
CA GLY A 144 -1.84 -13.53 11.21
C GLY A 144 -1.18 -13.77 12.55
N GLU A 145 -0.55 -14.93 12.70
CA GLU A 145 0.15 -15.34 13.93
C GLU A 145 1.68 -15.23 13.81
N GLU A 146 2.20 -15.14 12.58
CA GLU A 146 3.63 -15.09 12.33
C GLU A 146 4.26 -13.82 12.90
N ALA A 147 5.37 -13.97 13.62
CA ALA A 147 6.09 -12.85 14.23
C ALA A 147 6.55 -11.85 13.16
N LEU A 148 6.53 -10.56 13.50
CA LEU A 148 7.19 -9.54 12.68
C LEU A 148 8.69 -9.58 12.98
N SER A 149 9.53 -9.54 11.95
CA SER A 149 10.95 -9.20 12.12
C SER A 149 11.08 -7.77 12.64
N ALA A 150 12.24 -7.44 13.18
CA ALA A 150 12.52 -6.10 13.68
C ALA A 150 12.33 -5.05 12.56
N GLN A 151 12.81 -5.34 11.35
CA GLN A 151 12.66 -4.45 10.19
C GLN A 151 11.20 -4.21 9.79
N GLU A 152 10.36 -5.26 9.80
CA GLU A 152 8.94 -5.15 9.43
C GLU A 152 8.16 -4.36 10.48
N LEU A 153 8.51 -4.54 11.76
CA LEU A 153 7.96 -3.75 12.85
C LEU A 153 8.33 -2.27 12.70
N SER A 154 9.59 -1.95 12.46
CA SER A 154 10.03 -0.57 12.29
C SER A 154 9.37 0.08 11.08
N ASN A 155 9.25 -0.64 9.97
CA ASN A 155 8.51 -0.22 8.79
C ASN A 155 7.04 0.07 9.11
N ALA A 156 6.41 -0.81 9.89
CA ALA A 156 5.02 -0.66 10.31
C ALA A 156 4.81 0.59 11.19
N LEU A 157 5.66 0.79 12.19
CA LEU A 157 5.58 1.94 13.10
C LEU A 157 5.88 3.25 12.37
N TYR A 158 6.92 3.27 11.54
CA TYR A 158 7.29 4.43 10.72
C TYR A 158 6.16 4.80 9.75
N GLY A 159 5.51 3.80 9.15
CA GLY A 159 4.34 3.96 8.29
C GLY A 159 3.17 4.70 8.94
N LEU A 160 3.00 4.56 10.25
CA LEU A 160 1.92 5.17 11.02
C LEU A 160 2.27 6.57 11.56
N GLN A 161 3.50 7.07 11.36
CA GLN A 161 3.97 8.33 11.96
C GLN A 161 3.09 9.56 11.63
N SER A 162 2.44 9.56 10.46
CA SER A 162 1.61 10.66 9.97
C SER A 162 0.11 10.40 10.08
N ALA A 163 -0.30 9.19 10.49
CA ALA A 163 -1.70 8.74 10.49
C ALA A 163 -2.53 9.32 11.66
N GLY A 164 -1.91 10.06 12.57
CA GLY A 164 -2.55 10.60 13.77
C GLY A 164 -2.69 9.53 14.87
N ASN A 165 -3.57 9.79 15.85
CA ASN A 165 -3.76 8.94 17.03
C ASN A 165 -5.20 8.41 17.18
N GLY A 166 -5.94 8.31 16.06
CA GLY A 166 -7.33 7.86 16.02
C GLY A 166 -7.56 6.39 16.44
N PRO A 167 -8.82 5.98 16.58
CA PRO A 167 -9.16 4.61 16.98
C PRO A 167 -8.64 3.55 16.02
N GLU A 168 -8.56 3.84 14.71
CA GLU A 168 -8.09 2.90 13.69
C GLU A 168 -6.57 2.69 13.78
N VAL A 169 -5.78 3.74 14.04
CA VAL A 169 -4.33 3.61 14.33
C VAL A 169 -4.13 2.75 15.58
N ARG A 170 -4.91 3.00 16.64
CA ARG A 170 -4.86 2.18 17.86
C ARG A 170 -5.27 0.72 17.59
N ALA A 171 -6.20 0.47 16.68
CA ALA A 171 -6.59 -0.89 16.30
C ALA A 171 -5.44 -1.62 15.59
N VAL A 172 -4.75 -0.96 14.67
CA VAL A 172 -3.55 -1.51 14.03
C VAL A 172 -2.47 -1.82 15.05
N LEU A 173 -2.16 -0.89 15.97
CA LEU A 173 -1.16 -1.13 17.02
C LEU A 173 -1.53 -2.31 17.93
N ARG A 174 -2.82 -2.46 18.30
CA ARG A 174 -3.29 -3.63 19.07
C ARG A 174 -3.14 -4.92 18.28
N ALA A 175 -3.38 -4.91 16.97
CA ALA A 175 -3.22 -6.07 16.11
C ALA A 175 -1.73 -6.44 15.91
N LEU A 176 -0.82 -5.48 15.92
CA LEU A 176 0.63 -5.71 15.85
C LEU A 176 1.19 -6.27 17.16
N ALA A 177 0.68 -5.84 18.32
CA ALA A 177 1.19 -6.22 19.64
C ALA A 177 1.45 -7.73 19.86
N PRO A 178 0.53 -8.67 19.53
CA PRO A 178 0.81 -10.10 19.68
C PRO A 178 1.94 -10.58 18.76
N ARG A 179 2.08 -10.01 17.55
CA ARG A 179 3.12 -10.37 16.57
C ARG A 179 4.51 -9.85 16.94
N VAL A 180 4.59 -8.87 17.85
CA VAL A 180 5.84 -8.35 18.42
C VAL A 180 6.30 -9.19 19.61
N ARG A 181 5.38 -9.66 20.45
CA ARG A 181 5.73 -10.47 21.64
C ARG A 181 6.39 -11.81 21.29
N THR A 182 6.14 -12.29 20.10
CA THR A 182 6.74 -13.51 19.54
C THR A 182 8.03 -13.23 18.76
N CYS A 183 8.43 -11.96 18.61
CA CYS A 183 9.68 -11.59 17.95
C CYS A 183 10.86 -11.92 18.88
N SER A 184 11.74 -12.80 18.43
CA SER A 184 12.95 -13.21 19.13
C SER A 184 14.20 -12.42 18.71
N GLU A 185 14.05 -11.48 17.77
CA GLU A 185 15.15 -10.63 17.30
C GLU A 185 15.38 -9.45 18.27
N GLU A 186 16.65 -9.11 18.51
CA GLU A 186 16.98 -7.92 19.31
C GLU A 186 16.57 -6.64 18.54
N LEU A 187 15.72 -5.83 19.17
CA LEU A 187 15.43 -4.48 18.70
C LEU A 187 16.68 -3.62 18.90
N ASN A 188 17.39 -3.31 17.81
CA ASN A 188 18.55 -2.43 17.83
C ASN A 188 18.18 -0.97 17.52
N SER A 189 19.15 -0.06 17.58
CA SER A 189 18.93 1.39 17.37
C SER A 189 18.41 1.78 15.98
N GLN A 190 18.49 0.91 14.99
CA GLN A 190 17.87 1.13 13.67
C GLN A 190 16.40 0.73 13.64
N ASN A 191 15.96 -0.08 14.63
CA ASN A 191 14.65 -0.71 14.66
C ASN A 191 13.70 -0.17 15.75
N ILE A 192 14.15 0.80 16.56
CA ILE A 192 13.36 1.50 17.62
C ILE A 192 13.11 2.95 17.22
#